data_AF-A0A0Q4XTA5-F1
#
_entry.id   AF-A0A0Q4XTA5-F1
#
_cell.length_a   1.000
_cell.length_b   1.000
_cell.length_c   1.000
_cell.angle_alpha   90.00
_cell.angle_beta   90.00
_cell.angle_gamma   90.00
#
_symmetry.space_group_name_H-M   'P 1'
#
loop_
_entity.id
_entity.type
_entity.pdbx_description
1 polymer ?
#
loop_
_entity_poly.entity_id
_entity_poly.type
_entity_poly.pdbx_seq_one_letter_code
_entity_poly.pdbx_strand_id
1 'polypeptide(L)' 'MPSNHSAACESCRFFDDHKLNGGVAAGDAGLCRFNPPVSQPEPKSPGLWPVVASKDWCGHFTAEMTAAE' A
#
# COMPACT_ATOMS: atom_id res chain seq x y z
N MET A 1 24.01 -4.39 6.07
CA MET A 1 22.72 -4.09 5.40
C MET A 1 21.67 -4.91 6.13
N PRO A 2 20.72 -4.31 6.87
CA PRO A 2 19.72 -5.09 7.59
C PRO A 2 18.90 -5.92 6.59
N SER A 3 18.90 -7.23 6.78
CA SER A 3 18.27 -8.19 5.88
C SER A 3 16.75 -8.13 6.06
N ASN A 4 16.07 -7.63 5.04
CA ASN A 4 14.69 -7.12 4.99
C ASN A 4 13.59 -8.22 5.01
N HIS A 5 13.74 -9.29 5.81
CA HIS A 5 12.84 -10.46 5.79
C HIS A 5 11.40 -10.19 6.27
N SER A 6 11.06 -8.95 6.63
CA SER A 6 9.72 -8.50 7.05
C SER A 6 9.14 -7.41 6.15
N ALA A 7 9.73 -7.12 4.99
CA ALA A 7 9.26 -6.06 4.10
C ALA A 7 8.16 -6.55 3.16
N ALA A 8 6.98 -6.74 3.72
CA ALA A 8 5.74 -6.97 3.00
C ALA A 8 4.79 -5.78 3.22
N CYS A 9 3.93 -5.50 2.25
CA CYS A 9 2.90 -4.48 2.37
C CYS A 9 2.05 -4.65 3.64
N GLU A 10 1.62 -5.86 4.01
CA GLU A 10 0.85 -6.11 5.25
C GLU A 10 1.51 -5.60 6.54
N SER A 11 2.84 -5.52 6.58
CA SER A 11 3.58 -5.06 7.76
C SER A 11 3.98 -3.58 7.69
N CYS A 12 3.63 -2.88 6.60
CA CYS A 12 4.00 -1.51 6.34
C CYS A 12 2.89 -0.55 6.78
N ARG A 13 3.24 0.53 7.48
CA ARG A 13 2.31 1.59 7.92
C ARG A 13 1.49 2.22 6.77
N PHE A 14 1.98 2.12 5.54
CA PHE A 14 1.33 2.71 4.36
C PHE A 14 0.43 1.73 3.61
N PHE A 15 0.25 0.51 4.09
CA PHE A 15 -0.71 -0.42 3.50
C PHE A 15 -2.11 -0.14 4.03
N ASP A 16 -3.09 -0.10 3.13
CA ASP A 16 -4.49 0.14 3.44
C ASP A 16 -5.34 -0.96 2.81
N ASP A 17 -5.79 -1.94 3.60
CA ASP A 17 -6.64 -3.05 3.18
C ASP A 17 -8.14 -2.77 3.38
N HIS A 18 -8.50 -1.66 4.01
CA HIS A 18 -9.90 -1.36 4.31
C HIS A 18 -10.73 -0.92 3.09
N LYS A 19 -10.11 -0.19 2.16
CA LYS A 19 -10.76 0.34 0.95
C LYS A 19 -9.78 0.36 -0.22
N LEU A 20 -10.24 -0.10 -1.38
CA LEU A 20 -9.55 0.11 -2.64
C LEU A 20 -10.04 1.41 -3.30
N ASN A 21 -9.80 1.54 -4.61
CA ASN A 21 -10.21 2.66 -5.46
C ASN A 21 -11.75 2.76 -5.64
N GLY A 22 -12.48 3.01 -4.55
CA GLY A 22 -13.95 3.09 -4.52
C GLY A 22 -14.68 1.77 -4.22
N GLY A 23 -13.94 0.71 -3.89
CA GLY A 23 -14.48 -0.62 -3.57
C GLY A 23 -13.94 -1.21 -2.27
N VAL A 24 -14.50 -2.34 -1.84
CA VAL A 24 -13.98 -3.14 -0.73
C VAL A 24 -12.77 -3.93 -1.22
N ALA A 25 -11.76 -4.11 -0.37
CA ALA A 25 -10.68 -5.03 -0.66
C ALA A 25 -11.19 -6.46 -0.88
N ALA A 26 -10.59 -7.15 -1.85
CA ALA A 26 -10.91 -8.54 -2.15
C ALA A 26 -9.70 -9.41 -1.85
N GLY A 27 -9.87 -10.40 -0.96
CA GLY A 27 -8.80 -11.31 -0.58
C GLY A 27 -7.65 -10.58 0.12
N ASP A 28 -6.45 -10.75 -0.42
CA ASP A 28 -5.19 -10.23 0.12
C ASP A 28 -4.78 -8.88 -0.51
N ALA A 29 -5.71 -8.21 -1.21
CA ALA A 29 -5.41 -6.96 -1.90
C ALA A 29 -5.59 -5.75 -0.98
N GLY A 30 -4.67 -4.79 -1.07
CA GLY A 30 -4.79 -3.48 -0.45
C GLY A 30 -4.18 -2.39 -1.32
N LEU A 31 -4.09 -1.17 -0.80
CA LEU A 31 -3.45 -0.04 -1.47
C LEU A 31 -2.08 0.26 -0.86
N CYS A 32 -1.08 0.50 -1.72
CA CYS A 32 0.20 1.06 -1.28
C CYS A 32 0.10 2.59 -1.24
N ARG A 33 -0.08 3.17 -0.05
CA ARG A 33 -0.22 4.63 0.16
C ARG A 33 1.11 5.38 0.20
N PHE A 34 2.24 4.68 0.13
CA PHE A 34 3.55 5.32 -0.01
C PHE A 34 3.74 5.86 -1.43
N ASN A 35 3.31 5.08 -2.44
CA ASN A 35 3.37 5.50 -3.83
C ASN A 35 2.12 6.33 -4.17
N PRO A 36 2.29 7.55 -4.73
CA PRO A 36 1.15 8.41 -5.03
C PRO A 36 0.21 7.78 -6.08
N PRO A 37 -1.05 8.24 -6.17
CA PRO A 37 -1.98 7.79 -7.18
C PRO A 37 -1.44 7.94 -8.60
N VAL A 38 -1.70 6.94 -9.43
CA VAL A 38 -1.30 6.89 -10.84
C VAL A 38 -2.37 7.55 -11.70
N SER A 39 -1.94 8.44 -12.59
CA SER A 39 -2.79 9.08 -13.59
C SER A 39 -3.53 8.06 -14.44
N GLN A 40 -4.82 8.32 -14.68
CA GLN A 40 -5.66 7.43 -15.49
C GLN A 40 -5.62 7.84 -16.97
N PRO A 41 -5.81 6.87 -17.89
CA PRO A 41 -5.83 7.14 -19.33
C PRO A 41 -7.01 8.04 -19.75
N GLU A 42 -8.11 8.03 -18.99
CA GLU A 42 -9.25 8.88 -19.27
C GLU A 42 -8.99 10.33 -18.80
N PRO A 43 -9.15 11.33 -19.69
CA PRO A 43 -8.93 12.73 -19.32
C PRO A 43 -9.86 13.16 -18.19
N LYS A 44 -9.28 13.86 -17.20
CA LYS A 44 -9.95 14.39 -15.99
C LYS A 44 -10.45 13.34 -15.00
N SER A 45 -10.17 12.04 -15.20
CA SER A 45 -10.42 11.03 -14.18
C SER A 45 -9.46 11.18 -12.99
N PRO A 46 -9.92 10.93 -11.75
CA PRO A 46 -9.05 10.98 -10.58
C PRO A 46 -7.96 9.90 -10.67
N GLY A 47 -6.77 10.18 -10.13
CA GLY A 47 -5.71 9.18 -10.03
C GLY A 47 -6.11 8.03 -9.11
N LEU A 48 -5.62 6.83 -9.42
CA LEU A 48 -5.89 5.63 -8.64
C LEU A 48 -4.67 5.21 -7.84
N TRP A 49 -4.87 4.86 -6.58
CA TRP A 49 -3.80 4.30 -5.77
C TRP A 49 -3.37 2.94 -6.32
N PRO A 50 -2.07 2.60 -6.30
CA PRO A 50 -1.61 1.28 -6.68
C PRO A 50 -2.24 0.20 -5.78
N VAL A 51 -2.92 -0.77 -6.41
CA VAL A 51 -3.40 -1.98 -5.74
C VAL A 51 -2.24 -2.97 -5.68
N VAL A 52 -1.99 -3.53 -4.51
CA VAL A 52 -0.90 -4.48 -4.22
C VAL A 52 -1.45 -5.65 -3.42
N ALA A 53 -0.82 -6.81 -3.51
CA ALA A 53 -1.06 -7.90 -2.57
C ALA A 53 -0.35 -7.61 -1.24
N SER A 54 -0.80 -8.20 -0.14
CA SER A 54 -0.18 -8.04 1.19
C SER A 54 1.30 -8.40 1.18
N LYS A 55 1.68 -9.37 0.36
CA LYS A 55 3.06 -9.86 0.24
C LYS A 55 3.93 -9.08 -0.75
N ASP A 56 3.37 -8.10 -1.45
CA ASP A 56 4.16 -7.28 -2.35
C ASP A 56 5.12 -6.36 -1.59
N TRP A 57 6.13 -5.88 -2.31
CA TRP A 57 7.12 -4.94 -1.79
C TRP A 57 7.48 -3.89 -2.84
N CYS A 58 7.30 -2.62 -2.48
CA CYS A 58 7.54 -1.48 -3.37
C CYS A 58 8.94 -0.86 -3.24
N GLY A 59 9.86 -1.47 -2.49
CA GLY A 59 11.17 -0.89 -2.18
C GLY A 59 11.20 0.04 -0.95
N HIS A 60 10.03 0.39 -0.40
CA HIS A 60 9.89 1.22 0.79
C HIS A 60 9.20 0.46 1.93
N PHE A 61 9.68 0.68 3.16
CA PHE A 61 9.11 0.10 4.36
C PHE A 61 9.17 1.12 5.51
N THR A 62 8.09 1.22 6.26
CA THR A 62 8.05 1.96 7.52
C THR A 62 7.19 1.16 8.46
N ALA A 63 7.78 0.65 9.53
CA ALA A 63 7.03 0.00 10.58
C ALA A 63 6.01 0.99 11.17
N GLU A 64 4.84 0.49 11.54
CA GLU A 64 3.94 1.26 12.35
C GLU A 64 4.64 1.61 13.67
N MET A 65 4.83 2.92 13.92
CA MET A 65 5.30 3.35 15.22
C MET A 65 4.15 3.12 16.21
N THR A 66 4.17 1.99 16.91
CA THR A 66 3.39 1.86 18.14
C THR A 66 3.88 2.93 19.09
N ALA A 67 3.00 3.85 19.48
CA ALA A 67 3.28 4.81 20.54
C ALA A 67 3.44 4.05 21.87
N ALA A 68 4.67 3.63 22.15
CA ALA A 68 5.22 3.26 23.45
C ALA A 68 6.73 3.53 23.27
N GLU A 69 7.38 4.39 24.04
CA GLU A 69 7.37 4.56 25.50
C GLU A 69 7.52 6.03 25.92
#